data_AF-A0A3M2EYC3-F1
#
_entry.id   AF-A0A3M2EYC3-F1
#
_cell.length_a   1.000
_cell.length_b   1.000
_cell.length_c   1.000
_cell.angle_alpha   90.00
_cell.angle_beta   90.00
_cell.angle_gamma   90.00
#
_symmetry.space_group_name_H-M   'P 1'
#
loop_
_entity.id
_entity.type
_entity.pdbx_description
1 polymer ?
#
loop_
_entity_poly.entity_id
_entity_poly.type
_entity_poly.pdbx_seq_one_letter_code
_entity_poly.pdbx_strand_id
1 'polypeptide(L)'
;MSADLLPALYTPSGPPVVGGTSAGNRLTLITDGNEAFRLAYEAIRQARTRVWLESYIVEPDEVGRPAIAALAEAARRGCDVVLLFDRWGSPRLGRRHAAPILEAGGRVATFNPVLPWQKLGRKVAGILHRDHRKILIADDVGFCGGRNISVDYGGAGPARFF
;
A
#
# COMPACT_ATOMS: atom_id res chain seq x y z
N MET A 1 -0.43 20.69 -15.31
CA MET A 1 -0.97 21.39 -14.12
C MET A 1 -0.88 20.41 -12.96
N SER A 2 -0.53 20.93 -11.78
CA SER A 2 0.37 20.33 -10.79
C SER A 2 0.14 18.86 -10.46
N ALA A 3 1.23 18.08 -10.56
CA ALA A 3 1.36 16.89 -9.74
C ALA A 3 1.39 17.39 -8.31
N ASP A 4 0.26 17.28 -7.62
CA ASP A 4 0.17 17.52 -6.18
C ASP A 4 0.99 16.43 -5.49
N LEU A 5 2.32 16.62 -5.54
CA LEU A 5 3.26 16.00 -4.63
C LEU A 5 2.83 16.52 -3.27
N LEU A 6 2.11 15.69 -2.53
CA LEU A 6 1.89 15.93 -1.11
C LEU A 6 3.25 16.29 -0.50
N PRO A 7 3.34 17.35 0.34
CA PRO A 7 4.52 17.55 1.15
C PRO A 7 4.82 16.23 1.85
N ALA A 8 6.09 15.83 1.85
CA ALA A 8 6.54 14.51 2.26
C ALA A 8 5.70 13.99 3.44
N LEU A 9 4.94 12.91 3.21
CA LEU A 9 4.08 12.27 4.22
C LEU A 9 4.83 11.98 5.53
N TYR A 10 6.15 11.95 5.44
CA TYR A 10 7.08 11.83 6.53
C TYR A 10 8.34 12.64 6.19
N THR A 11 8.63 13.67 6.99
CA THR A 11 9.94 14.34 6.99
C THR A 11 10.63 13.91 8.28
N PRO A 12 11.49 12.87 8.26
CA PRO A 12 12.14 12.41 9.47
C PRO A 12 12.99 13.54 10.05
N SER A 13 12.72 13.93 11.30
CA SER A 13 13.52 14.93 12.03
C SER A 13 14.77 14.33 12.69
N GLY A 14 15.24 13.17 12.22
CA GLY A 14 16.35 12.43 12.82
C GLY A 14 16.67 11.13 12.09
N PRO A 15 17.71 10.40 12.52
CA PRO A 15 18.01 9.07 11.98
C PRO A 15 16.80 8.14 12.17
N PRO A 16 16.54 7.22 11.23
CA PRO A 16 15.46 6.26 11.37
C PRO A 16 15.64 5.48 12.68
N VAL A 17 14.70 5.65 13.60
CA VAL A 17 14.66 4.85 14.82
C VAL A 17 14.10 3.50 14.42
N VAL A 18 14.98 2.51 14.27
CA VAL A 18 14.54 1.12 14.30
C VAL A 18 14.02 0.88 15.71
N GLY A 19 12.71 0.63 15.82
CA GLY A 19 12.10 0.34 17.12
C GLY A 19 12.73 -0.87 17.79
N GLY A 20 12.44 -1.06 19.08
CA GLY A 20 12.79 -2.29 19.79
C GLY A 20 11.94 -3.49 19.34
N THR A 21 12.24 -4.66 19.89
CA THR A 21 11.36 -5.82 19.77
C THR A 21 10.12 -5.64 20.66
N SER A 22 8.96 -6.10 20.20
CA SER A 22 7.75 -6.23 21.01
C SER A 22 7.54 -7.69 21.42
N ALA A 23 6.89 -7.91 22.57
CA ALA A 23 6.51 -9.23 23.06
C ALA A 23 4.99 -9.45 22.98
N GLY A 24 4.54 -10.71 23.00
CA GLY A 24 3.11 -11.05 23.00
C GLY A 24 2.43 -11.04 21.62
N ASN A 25 3.20 -10.86 20.53
CA ASN A 25 2.66 -10.91 19.17
C ASN A 25 2.15 -12.33 18.85
N ARG A 26 1.00 -12.42 18.16
CA ARG A 26 0.50 -13.66 17.57
C ARG A 26 0.71 -13.60 16.07
N LEU A 27 1.27 -14.67 15.51
CA LEU A 27 1.51 -14.80 14.08
C LEU A 27 0.67 -15.93 13.52
N THR A 28 0.03 -15.67 12.38
CA THR A 28 -0.71 -16.67 11.62
C THR A 28 -0.17 -16.71 10.19
N LEU A 29 0.21 -17.90 9.74
CA LEU A 29 0.69 -18.11 8.38
C LEU A 29 -0.49 -18.27 7.43
N ILE A 30 -0.63 -17.36 6.46
CA ILE A 30 -1.69 -17.42 5.47
C ILE A 30 -1.10 -17.90 4.14
N THR A 31 -1.40 -19.13 3.75
CA THR A 31 -0.84 -19.77 2.54
C THR A 31 -1.73 -19.62 1.31
N ASP A 32 -3.03 -19.39 1.49
CA ASP A 32 -3.97 -19.14 0.39
C ASP A 32 -4.12 -17.64 0.11
N GLY A 33 -4.03 -17.24 -1.16
CA GLY A 33 -4.09 -15.83 -1.55
C GLY A 33 -5.47 -15.20 -1.39
N ASN A 34 -6.53 -15.96 -1.65
CA ASN A 34 -7.90 -15.45 -1.53
C ASN A 34 -8.24 -15.21 -0.06
N GLU A 35 -7.83 -16.12 0.81
CA GLU A 35 -7.96 -15.98 2.25
C GLU A 35 -7.17 -14.78 2.78
N ALA A 36 -5.96 -14.58 2.25
CA ALA A 36 -5.13 -13.44 2.59
C ALA A 36 -5.83 -12.11 2.26
N PHE A 37 -6.39 -11.97 1.05
CA PHE A 37 -7.15 -10.78 0.67
C PHE A 37 -8.41 -10.61 1.51
N ARG A 38 -9.14 -11.68 1.77
CA ARG A 38 -10.35 -11.65 2.61
C ARG A 38 -10.03 -11.11 4.01
N LEU A 39 -8.99 -11.64 4.66
CA LEU A 39 -8.55 -11.21 5.99
C LEU A 39 -8.04 -9.77 5.99
N ALA A 40 -7.26 -9.37 4.97
CA ALA A 40 -6.78 -8.01 4.82
C ALA A 40 -7.95 -7.00 4.71
N TYR A 41 -8.94 -7.29 3.87
CA TYR A 41 -10.11 -6.41 3.73
C TYR A 41 -10.95 -6.35 4.99
N GLU A 42 -11.07 -7.47 5.70
CA GLU A 42 -11.76 -7.49 6.98
C GLU A 42 -11.07 -6.61 8.02
N ALA A 43 -9.74 -6.69 8.13
CA ALA A 43 -8.99 -5.80 9.01
C ALA A 43 -9.19 -4.32 8.66
N ILE A 44 -9.19 -3.97 7.37
CA ILE A 44 -9.48 -2.59 6.92
C ILE A 44 -10.90 -2.16 7.30
N ARG A 45 -11.90 -3.04 7.19
CA ARG A 45 -13.30 -2.73 7.55
C ARG A 45 -13.49 -2.57 9.05
N GLN A 46 -12.76 -3.34 9.85
CA GLN A 46 -12.86 -3.30 11.31
C GLN A 46 -12.09 -2.13 11.93
N ALA A 47 -11.06 -1.63 11.24
CA ALA A 47 -10.22 -0.54 11.72
C ALA A 47 -11.02 0.73 12.08
N ARG A 48 -10.58 1.37 13.16
CA ARG A 48 -11.17 2.57 13.78
C ARG A 48 -10.23 3.75 13.86
N THR A 49 -8.90 3.53 13.87
CA THR A 49 -7.92 4.62 14.06
C THR A 49 -7.06 4.86 12.82
N ARG A 50 -6.48 3.82 12.24
CA ARG A 50 -5.55 3.96 11.10
C ARG A 50 -5.62 2.77 10.15
N VAL A 51 -5.42 3.06 8.86
CA VAL A 51 -5.21 2.04 7.83
C VAL A 51 -4.12 2.51 6.88
N TRP A 52 -2.95 1.90 6.95
CA TRP A 52 -1.83 2.21 6.06
C TRP A 52 -1.51 0.99 5.19
N LEU A 53 -1.61 1.17 3.87
CA LEU A 53 -1.30 0.13 2.89
C LEU A 53 -0.13 0.60 2.01
N GLU A 54 0.91 -0.23 1.96
CA GLU A 54 2.05 -0.11 1.07
C GLU A 54 2.15 -1.36 0.19
N SER A 55 2.30 -1.19 -1.13
CA SER A 55 2.54 -2.31 -2.04
C SER A 55 3.24 -1.90 -3.34
N TYR A 56 4.06 -2.81 -3.88
CA TYR A 56 4.72 -2.60 -5.18
C TYR A 56 3.69 -2.60 -6.33
N ILE A 57 2.81 -3.60 -6.37
CA ILE A 57 1.78 -3.72 -7.39
C ILE A 57 0.40 -3.55 -6.74
N VAL A 58 -0.35 -2.60 -7.26
CA VAL A 58 -1.77 -2.42 -7.00
C VAL A 58 -2.46 -2.27 -8.34
N GLU A 59 -3.22 -3.28 -8.74
CA GLU A 59 -3.94 -3.30 -10.01
C GLU A 59 -5.41 -2.93 -9.83
N PRO A 60 -6.03 -2.12 -10.71
CA PRO A 60 -7.45 -1.82 -10.64
C PRO A 60 -8.30 -2.98 -11.20
N ASP A 61 -8.08 -4.18 -10.66
CA ASP A 61 -8.71 -5.45 -11.01
C ASP A 61 -9.70 -5.91 -9.92
N GLU A 62 -10.11 -7.18 -9.96
CA GLU A 62 -11.04 -7.81 -9.02
C GLU A 62 -10.51 -7.86 -7.58
N VAL A 63 -9.20 -7.68 -7.37
CA VAL A 63 -8.58 -7.63 -6.04
C VAL A 63 -8.36 -6.17 -5.62
N GLY A 64 -7.76 -5.34 -6.47
CA GLY A 64 -7.44 -3.98 -6.07
C GLY A 64 -8.64 -3.04 -5.97
N ARG A 65 -9.69 -3.21 -6.78
CA ARG A 65 -10.90 -2.37 -6.63
C ARG A 65 -11.57 -2.55 -5.25
N PRO A 66 -11.79 -3.77 -4.74
CA PRO A 66 -12.22 -3.97 -3.35
C PRO A 66 -11.27 -3.37 -2.31
N ALA A 67 -9.96 -3.46 -2.51
CA ALA A 67 -8.99 -2.87 -1.59
C ALA A 67 -9.14 -1.33 -1.51
N ILE A 68 -9.24 -0.67 -2.66
CA ILE A 68 -9.49 0.78 -2.75
C ILE A 68 -10.83 1.15 -2.09
N ALA A 69 -11.89 0.38 -2.35
CA ALA A 69 -13.19 0.63 -1.76
C ALA A 69 -13.16 0.52 -0.23
N ALA A 70 -12.51 -0.52 0.30
CA ALA A 70 -12.35 -0.71 1.74
C ALA A 70 -11.55 0.42 2.40
N LEU A 71 -10.46 0.89 1.75
CA LEU A 71 -9.69 2.04 2.20
C LEU A 71 -10.52 3.33 2.21
N ALA A 72 -11.29 3.57 1.16
CA ALA A 72 -12.19 4.72 1.08
C ALA A 72 -13.26 4.67 2.18
N GLU A 73 -13.85 3.50 2.45
CA GLU A 73 -14.78 3.31 3.55
C GLU A 73 -14.13 3.60 4.91
N ALA A 74 -12.90 3.16 5.13
CA ALA A 74 -12.17 3.45 6.37
C ALA A 74 -11.91 4.95 6.54
N ALA A 75 -11.55 5.64 5.46
CA ALA A 75 -11.36 7.09 5.47
C ALA A 75 -12.67 7.82 5.79
N ARG A 76 -13.81 7.40 5.21
CA ARG A 76 -15.14 7.96 5.53
C ARG A 76 -15.54 7.76 6.99
N ARG A 77 -15.06 6.68 7.64
CA ARG A 77 -15.25 6.45 9.08
C ARG A 77 -14.36 7.32 9.96
N GLY A 78 -13.41 8.05 9.38
CA GLY A 78 -12.47 8.93 10.10
C GLY A 78 -11.13 8.28 10.45
N CYS A 79 -10.80 7.11 9.89
CA CYS A 79 -9.47 6.52 10.07
C CYS A 79 -8.40 7.36 9.33
N ASP A 80 -7.18 7.42 9.86
CA ASP A 80 -6.03 7.90 9.11
C ASP A 80 -5.64 6.89 8.02
N VAL A 81 -6.05 7.17 6.79
CA VAL A 81 -5.84 6.27 5.65
C VAL A 81 -4.70 6.75 4.76
N VAL A 82 -3.74 5.87 4.50
CA VAL A 82 -2.64 6.10 3.57
C VAL A 82 -2.53 4.92 2.60
N LEU A 83 -2.57 5.20 1.31
CA LEU A 83 -2.15 4.27 0.26
C LEU A 83 -0.83 4.76 -0.34
N LEU A 84 0.23 3.97 -0.18
CA LEU A 84 1.50 4.13 -0.86
C LEU A 84 1.68 3.01 -1.88
N PHE A 85 1.95 3.35 -3.13
CA PHE A 85 2.22 2.35 -4.15
C PHE A 85 3.35 2.76 -5.08
N ASP A 86 4.02 1.77 -5.65
CA ASP A 86 5.10 2.00 -6.59
C ASP A 86 4.56 2.31 -8.00
N ARG A 87 4.96 3.45 -8.59
CA ARG A 87 4.43 3.89 -9.89
C ARG A 87 4.79 2.96 -11.05
N TRP A 88 5.91 2.25 -10.96
CA TRP A 88 6.38 1.31 -11.98
C TRP A 88 5.69 -0.03 -11.86
N GLY A 89 5.52 -0.54 -10.64
CA GLY A 89 4.76 -1.76 -10.38
C GLY A 89 3.26 -1.59 -10.63
N SER A 90 2.73 -0.36 -10.53
CA SER A 90 1.29 -0.07 -10.69
C SER A 90 1.00 0.92 -11.82
N PRO A 91 1.37 0.62 -13.08
CA PRO A 91 1.26 1.59 -14.17
C PRO A 91 -0.20 1.93 -14.52
N ARG A 92 -1.11 0.96 -14.33
CA ARG A 92 -2.56 1.08 -14.58
C ARG A 92 -3.30 1.85 -13.49
N LEU A 93 -2.75 1.96 -12.28
CA LEU A 93 -3.37 2.67 -11.17
C LEU A 93 -3.18 4.19 -11.31
N GLY A 94 -4.10 4.83 -12.04
CA GLY A 94 -4.21 6.29 -12.14
C GLY A 94 -5.12 6.95 -11.09
N ARG A 95 -5.11 8.29 -11.09
CA ARG A 95 -5.90 9.15 -10.16
C ARG A 95 -7.38 8.77 -10.07
N ARG A 96 -8.02 8.43 -11.19
CA ARG A 96 -9.44 8.02 -11.22
C ARG A 96 -9.75 6.81 -10.33
N HIS A 97 -8.80 5.88 -10.21
CA HIS A 97 -8.98 4.69 -9.38
C HIS A 97 -8.72 5.01 -7.91
N ALA A 98 -7.81 5.94 -7.62
CA ALA A 98 -7.49 6.39 -6.27
C ALA A 98 -8.46 7.48 -5.73
N ALA A 99 -9.26 8.08 -6.61
CA ALA A 99 -10.19 9.16 -6.29
C ALA A 99 -11.13 8.83 -5.10
N PRO A 100 -11.70 7.61 -4.96
CA PRO A 100 -12.54 7.29 -3.82
C PRO A 100 -11.84 7.47 -2.45
N ILE A 101 -10.54 7.20 -2.37
CA ILE A 101 -9.76 7.39 -1.13
C ILE A 101 -9.55 8.87 -0.87
N LEU A 102 -9.15 9.62 -1.90
CA LEU A 102 -8.88 11.05 -1.81
C LEU A 102 -10.14 11.84 -1.44
N GLU A 103 -11.27 11.52 -2.08
CA GLU A 103 -12.57 12.14 -1.83
C GLU A 103 -13.11 11.81 -0.43
N ALA A 104 -12.73 10.67 0.13
CA ALA A 104 -13.06 10.28 1.50
C ALA A 104 -12.13 10.90 2.56
N GLY A 105 -11.18 11.75 2.17
CA GLY A 105 -10.21 12.40 3.09
C GLY A 105 -8.95 11.58 3.35
N GLY A 106 -8.78 10.43 2.68
CA GLY A 106 -7.56 9.63 2.76
C GLY A 106 -6.42 10.20 1.91
N ARG A 107 -5.20 9.71 2.14
CA ARG A 107 -3.97 10.15 1.45
C ARG A 107 -3.49 9.07 0.50
N VAL A 108 -3.05 9.48 -0.69
CA VAL A 108 -2.47 8.58 -1.69
C VAL A 108 -1.15 9.14 -2.16
N ALA A 109 -0.10 8.33 -2.11
CA ALA A 109 1.23 8.69 -2.57
C ALA A 109 1.80 7.63 -3.50
N THR A 110 2.66 8.08 -4.42
CA THR A 110 3.39 7.19 -5.33
C THR A 110 4.86 7.17 -4.97
N PHE A 111 5.44 5.99 -4.80
CA PHE A 111 6.88 5.84 -4.68
C PHE A 111 7.54 5.98 -6.05
N ASN A 112 8.60 6.79 -6.08
CA ASN A 112 9.48 7.01 -7.23
C ASN A 112 8.69 7.23 -8.55
N PRO A 113 7.93 8.35 -8.65
CA PRO A 113 7.15 8.66 -9.82
C PRO A 113 8.08 8.80 -11.03
N VAL A 114 7.69 8.19 -12.16
CA VAL A 114 8.47 8.22 -13.39
C VAL A 114 8.55 9.67 -13.90
N LEU A 115 9.63 10.36 -13.60
CA LEU A 115 9.89 11.70 -14.13
C LEU A 115 10.03 11.62 -15.65
N PRO A 116 9.61 12.67 -16.39
CA PRO A 116 9.80 12.70 -17.84
C PRO A 116 11.28 12.53 -18.16
N TRP A 117 11.56 11.59 -19.07
CA TRP A 117 12.90 11.18 -19.53
C TRP A 117 13.83 12.34 -19.88
N GLN A 118 13.28 13.51 -20.23
CA GLN A 118 14.00 14.74 -20.55
C GLN A 118 14.74 15.38 -19.36
N LYS A 119 14.45 15.00 -18.10
CA LYS A 119 15.21 15.45 -16.92
C LYS A 119 16.26 14.44 -16.45
N LEU A 120 16.42 13.31 -17.14
CA LEU A 120 17.23 12.16 -16.70
C LEU A 120 18.71 12.29 -17.07
N GLY A 121 19.27 13.48 -16.89
CA GLY A 121 20.72 13.63 -16.74
C GLY A 121 21.12 13.10 -15.37
N ARG A 122 21.31 11.77 -15.28
CA ARG A 122 21.95 10.97 -14.20
C ARG A 122 21.03 10.00 -13.43
N LYS A 123 21.59 8.77 -13.29
CA LYS A 123 21.32 7.68 -12.33
C LYS A 123 20.27 6.62 -12.72
N VAL A 124 20.72 5.65 -13.52
CA VAL A 124 20.18 4.27 -13.65
C VAL A 124 19.85 3.64 -12.28
N ALA A 125 20.58 4.01 -11.21
CA ALA A 125 20.32 3.56 -9.85
C ALA A 125 18.94 3.93 -9.30
N GLY A 126 18.35 5.06 -9.73
CA GLY A 126 17.00 5.45 -9.33
C GLY A 126 15.92 4.54 -9.91
N ILE A 127 16.18 3.86 -11.03
CA ILE A 127 15.22 2.94 -11.66
C ILE A 127 15.15 1.61 -10.87
N LEU A 128 16.28 1.17 -10.30
CA LEU A 128 16.36 -0.09 -9.56
C LEU A 128 15.90 0.03 -8.10
N HIS A 129 15.87 1.25 -7.55
CA HIS A 129 15.33 1.50 -6.23
C HIS A 129 13.80 1.63 -6.32
N ARG A 130 13.11 0.50 -6.18
CA ARG A 130 11.65 0.39 -6.16
C ARG A 130 11.16 -0.03 -4.78
N ASP A 131 9.94 0.35 -4.46
CA ASP A 131 9.32 -0.04 -3.21
C ASP A 131 8.76 -1.46 -3.32
N HIS A 132 9.54 -2.45 -2.87
CA HIS A 132 9.15 -3.86 -2.89
C HIS A 132 8.46 -4.34 -1.61
N ARG A 133 8.23 -3.44 -0.64
CA ARG A 133 7.49 -3.76 0.58
C ARG A 133 6.02 -4.01 0.24
N LYS A 134 5.41 -4.92 1.00
CA LYS A 134 3.96 -5.12 1.04
C LYS A 134 3.59 -5.16 2.51
N ILE A 135 2.94 -4.10 2.96
CA ILE A 135 2.63 -3.92 4.37
C ILE A 135 1.23 -3.35 4.45
N LEU A 136 0.37 -3.99 5.23
CA LEU A 136 -0.88 -3.43 5.68
C LEU A 136 -0.82 -3.29 7.20
N ILE A 137 -1.11 -2.10 7.70
CA ILE A 137 -1.31 -1.83 9.12
C ILE A 137 -2.74 -1.34 9.28
N ALA A 138 -3.54 -2.06 10.05
CA ALA A 138 -4.91 -1.73 10.41
C ALA A 138 -5.02 -1.78 11.93
N ASP A 139 -4.99 -0.60 12.58
CA ASP A 139 -4.87 -0.46 14.03
C ASP A 139 -3.71 -1.28 14.66
N ASP A 140 -4.03 -2.39 15.33
CA ASP A 140 -3.09 -3.31 15.99
C ASP A 140 -2.82 -4.59 15.17
N VAL A 141 -3.44 -4.72 13.99
CA VAL A 141 -3.27 -5.85 13.07
C VAL A 141 -2.34 -5.47 11.92
N GLY A 142 -1.36 -6.34 11.64
CA GLY A 142 -0.39 -6.17 10.56
C GLY A 142 -0.35 -7.37 9.59
N PHE A 143 -0.14 -7.08 8.30
CA PHE A 143 0.15 -8.08 7.26
C PHE A 143 1.45 -7.68 6.56
N CYS A 144 2.37 -8.62 6.29
CA CYS A 144 3.68 -8.29 5.68
C CYS A 144 4.45 -9.44 5.03
N GLY A 145 5.23 -9.11 3.96
CA GLY A 145 6.08 -10.02 3.12
C GLY A 145 5.88 -9.94 1.56
N GLY A 146 5.31 -10.93 0.85
CA GLY A 146 5.42 -11.17 -0.61
C GLY A 146 4.21 -11.02 -1.58
N ARG A 147 2.95 -10.86 -1.14
CA ARG A 147 1.76 -10.74 -2.02
C ARG A 147 1.48 -9.29 -2.36
N ASN A 148 1.30 -9.02 -3.65
CA ASN A 148 0.78 -7.74 -4.10
C ASN A 148 -0.75 -7.74 -4.20
N ILE A 149 -1.32 -6.56 -4.45
CA ILE A 149 -2.76 -6.36 -4.62
C ILE A 149 -3.11 -6.51 -6.10
N SER A 150 -3.25 -7.76 -6.56
CA SER A 150 -3.72 -8.11 -7.90
C SER A 150 -4.22 -9.56 -7.94
N VAL A 151 -5.07 -9.89 -8.92
CA VAL A 151 -5.58 -11.24 -9.17
C VAL A 151 -4.48 -12.29 -9.33
N ASP A 152 -3.29 -11.92 -9.81
CA ASP A 152 -2.14 -12.81 -9.98
C ASP A 152 -1.60 -13.39 -8.66
N TYR A 153 -2.06 -12.84 -7.53
CA TYR A 153 -1.69 -13.26 -6.18
C TYR A 153 -2.82 -13.98 -5.45
N GLY A 154 -3.95 -14.23 -6.13
CA GLY A 154 -5.05 -15.06 -5.66
C GLY A 154 -4.79 -16.56 -5.80
N GLY A 155 -5.67 -17.36 -5.20
CA GLY A 155 -5.64 -18.82 -5.25
C GLY A 155 -4.61 -19.50 -4.35
N ALA A 156 -4.62 -20.84 -4.42
CA ALA A 156 -3.68 -21.69 -3.70
C ALA A 156 -2.37 -21.81 -4.49
N GLY A 157 -1.25 -21.57 -3.82
CA GLY A 157 0.09 -21.66 -4.42
C GLY A 157 1.17 -21.84 -3.36
N PRO A 158 2.45 -22.04 -3.75
CA PRO A 158 3.55 -22.04 -2.79
C PRO A 158 3.49 -20.75 -1.97
N ALA A 159 3.76 -20.85 -0.68
CA ALA A 159 3.52 -19.76 0.27
C ALA A 159 4.28 -18.49 -0.14
N ARG A 160 3.58 -17.60 -0.84
CA ARG A 160 3.99 -16.22 -1.07
C ARG A 160 3.33 -15.47 0.07
N PHE A 161 4.04 -15.20 1.15
CA PHE A 161 3.45 -14.51 2.30
C PHE A 161 2.82 -13.18 1.83
N PHE A 162 1.82 -12.59 2.53
CA PHE A 162 1.63 -11.12 2.38
C PHE A 162 2.93 -10.41 2.55
#